data_AF-A0A2H9MV61-F1
#
_entry.id   AF-A0A2H9MV61-F1
#
_cell.length_a   1.000
_cell.length_b   1.000
_cell.length_c   1.000
_cell.angle_alpha   90.00
_cell.angle_beta   90.00
_cell.angle_gamma   90.00
#
_symmetry.space_group_name_H-M   'P 1'
#
loop_
_entity.id
_entity.type
_entity.pdbx_description
1 polymer ?
#
loop_
_entity_poly.entity_id
_entity_poly.type
_entity_poly.pdbx_seq_one_letter_code
_entity_poly.pdbx_strand_id
1 'polypeptide(L)'
;TLEVEYQFAILRNLIKQEAPQNEIHDVIVGIKRNLDESERIVTGTGEIAPAIAFSSSFAIVFREGLESVLILGAILTYLEASRNNQFKKYVYYGIVAAFVATAVTWIIASYIIEISGANRELIEAIAALSATAVLFYVSFWVLNKIEHKKWMEFVKAKVWQATTTGSVMVFVMLSFFTVYREGFETVLFYQAMSGFAKYMEIYVVLGFILGMISLLGLYYVMRKLGRKLPLRALFGLTMGVGAYLSIAFLGNAVRELQILDILPYTGLIGIIPRLDINLAMMTGIYPTLETIVAQVILLGVYLIASSYILIIRPQKERQLTSMRKSRKSSDE
;
A
#
# COMPACT_ATOMS: atom_id res chain seq x y z
N THR A 1 -11.61 19.96 -24.63
CA THR A 1 -13.03 19.54 -24.77
C THR A 1 -13.92 20.78 -24.62
N LEU A 2 -15.19 20.72 -25.03
CA LEU A 2 -16.16 21.83 -24.90
C LEU A 2 -16.26 22.36 -23.45
N GLU A 3 -16.10 21.45 -22.48
CA GLU A 3 -16.14 21.76 -21.05
C GLU A 3 -14.94 22.61 -20.59
N VAL A 4 -13.74 22.34 -21.12
CA VAL A 4 -12.54 23.17 -20.87
C VAL A 4 -12.75 24.58 -21.42
N GLU A 5 -13.27 24.71 -22.64
CA GLU A 5 -13.55 26.01 -23.26
C GLU A 5 -14.58 26.82 -22.46
N TYR A 6 -15.63 26.17 -21.97
CA TYR A 6 -16.64 26.78 -21.12
C TYR A 6 -16.04 27.29 -19.79
N GLN A 7 -15.17 26.50 -19.15
CA GLN A 7 -14.51 26.94 -17.92
C GLN A 7 -13.54 28.10 -18.13
N PHE A 8 -12.80 28.14 -19.24
CA PHE A 8 -11.98 29.31 -19.59
C PHE A 8 -12.85 30.56 -19.81
N ALA A 9 -14.04 30.42 -20.38
CA ALA A 9 -14.99 31.52 -20.53
C ALA A 9 -15.52 32.02 -19.18
N ILE A 10 -15.83 31.11 -18.25
CA ILE A 10 -16.20 31.45 -16.86
C ILE A 10 -15.05 32.19 -16.17
N LEU A 11 -13.83 31.64 -16.21
CA LEU A 11 -12.65 32.25 -15.60
C LEU A 11 -12.45 33.69 -16.10
N ARG A 12 -12.54 33.89 -17.42
CA ARG A 12 -12.44 35.22 -18.03
C ARG A 12 -13.52 36.17 -17.51
N ASN A 13 -14.74 35.69 -17.30
CA ASN A 13 -15.84 36.51 -16.79
C ASN A 13 -15.64 36.87 -15.30
N LEU A 14 -15.22 35.92 -14.47
CA LEU A 14 -14.91 36.16 -13.05
C LEU A 14 -13.77 37.17 -12.87
N ILE A 15 -12.72 37.07 -13.69
CA ILE A 15 -11.62 38.06 -13.70
C ILE A 15 -12.13 39.45 -14.09
N LYS A 16 -13.02 39.54 -15.10
CA LYS A 16 -13.61 40.82 -15.53
C LYS A 16 -14.53 41.44 -14.48
N GLN A 17 -15.16 40.63 -13.64
CA GLN A 17 -16.08 41.07 -12.61
C GLN A 17 -15.38 41.36 -11.27
N GLU A 18 -14.04 41.21 -11.20
CA GLU A 18 -13.27 41.33 -9.96
C GLU A 18 -13.85 40.44 -8.83
N ALA A 19 -14.29 39.24 -9.22
CA ALA A 19 -14.92 38.29 -8.32
C ALA A 19 -13.97 37.88 -7.16
N PRO A 20 -14.52 37.41 -6.03
CA PRO A 20 -13.72 36.94 -4.90
C PRO A 20 -12.64 35.93 -5.32
N GLN A 21 -11.43 36.04 -4.75
CA GLN A 21 -10.28 35.23 -5.15
C GLN A 21 -10.54 33.71 -5.03
N ASN A 22 -11.35 33.29 -4.06
CA ASN A 22 -11.76 31.89 -3.88
C ASN A 22 -12.56 31.36 -5.08
N GLU A 23 -13.49 32.14 -5.64
CA GLU A 23 -14.27 31.70 -6.82
C GLU A 23 -13.41 31.58 -8.08
N ILE A 24 -12.47 32.51 -8.26
CA ILE A 24 -11.49 32.46 -9.35
C ILE A 24 -10.59 31.22 -9.18
N HIS A 25 -10.18 30.94 -7.94
CA HIS A 25 -9.32 29.82 -7.60
C HIS A 25 -9.97 28.48 -7.95
N ASP A 26 -11.22 28.26 -7.53
CA ASP A 26 -11.96 27.01 -7.77
C ASP A 26 -12.07 26.70 -9.27
N VAL A 27 -12.28 27.73 -10.09
CA VAL A 27 -12.35 27.56 -11.55
C VAL A 27 -10.98 27.25 -12.16
N ILE A 28 -9.89 27.84 -11.66
CA ILE A 28 -8.52 27.54 -12.12
C ILE A 28 -8.16 26.09 -11.80
N VAL A 29 -8.47 25.60 -10.59
CA VAL A 29 -8.25 24.20 -10.20
C VAL A 29 -9.03 23.27 -11.13
N GLY A 30 -10.29 23.59 -11.41
CA GLY A 30 -11.13 22.85 -12.35
C GLY A 30 -10.53 22.77 -13.77
N ILE A 31 -10.01 23.87 -14.29
CA ILE A 31 -9.37 23.93 -15.61
C ILE A 31 -8.12 23.06 -15.66
N LYS A 32 -7.23 23.15 -14.66
CA LYS A 32 -6.01 22.33 -14.59
C LYS A 32 -6.33 20.84 -14.65
N ARG A 33 -7.32 20.40 -13.87
CA ARG A 33 -7.80 19.02 -13.83
C ARG A 33 -8.35 18.55 -15.18
N ASN A 34 -9.19 19.37 -15.80
CA ASN A 34 -9.78 19.03 -17.10
C ASN A 34 -8.74 19.00 -18.23
N LEU A 35 -7.66 19.79 -18.12
CA LEU A 35 -6.51 19.69 -19.02
C LEU A 35 -5.77 18.35 -18.83
N ASP A 36 -5.44 17.98 -17.59
CA ASP A 36 -4.78 16.70 -17.29
C ASP A 36 -5.65 15.50 -17.75
N GLU A 37 -6.97 15.58 -17.58
CA GLU A 37 -7.93 14.58 -18.08
C GLU A 37 -7.98 14.53 -19.61
N SER A 38 -7.98 15.69 -20.27
CA SER A 38 -7.94 15.76 -21.74
C SER A 38 -6.64 15.18 -22.29
N GLU A 39 -5.50 15.47 -21.65
CA GLU A 39 -4.20 14.91 -22.04
C GLU A 39 -4.17 13.39 -21.89
N ARG A 40 -4.72 12.83 -20.80
CA ARG A 40 -4.85 11.37 -20.63
C ARG A 40 -5.60 10.70 -21.78
N ILE A 41 -6.71 11.31 -22.20
CA ILE A 41 -7.53 10.79 -23.31
C ILE A 41 -6.78 10.88 -24.64
N VAL A 42 -6.04 11.97 -24.88
CA VAL A 42 -5.35 12.21 -26.14
C VAL A 42 -4.07 11.38 -26.29
N THR A 43 -3.26 11.29 -25.23
CA THR A 43 -2.01 10.50 -25.26
C THR A 43 -2.28 9.00 -25.20
N GLY A 44 -3.46 8.60 -24.70
CA GLY A 44 -3.81 7.21 -24.44
C GLY A 44 -3.01 6.64 -23.26
N THR A 45 -3.21 5.36 -22.94
CA THR A 45 -2.56 4.74 -21.77
C THR A 45 -1.14 4.25 -22.04
N GLY A 46 -0.73 4.12 -23.31
CA GLY A 46 0.50 3.42 -23.69
C GLY A 46 0.51 1.95 -23.22
N GLU A 47 1.67 1.31 -23.28
CA GLU A 47 1.85 -0.09 -22.81
C GLU A 47 2.44 -0.18 -21.39
N ILE A 48 3.30 0.79 -21.03
CA ILE A 48 4.07 0.74 -19.79
C ILE A 48 3.20 1.07 -18.57
N ALA A 49 2.38 2.11 -18.63
CA ALA A 49 1.56 2.52 -17.49
C ALA A 49 0.54 1.43 -17.07
N PRO A 50 -0.20 0.78 -18.00
CA PRO A 50 -1.05 -0.36 -17.67
C PRO A 50 -0.30 -1.53 -17.03
N ALA A 51 0.91 -1.84 -17.51
CA ALA A 51 1.73 -2.91 -16.95
C ALA A 51 2.17 -2.59 -15.51
N ILE A 52 2.50 -1.32 -15.23
CA ILE A 52 2.80 -0.86 -13.86
C ILE A 52 1.55 -0.94 -12.98
N ALA A 53 0.38 -0.49 -13.47
CA ALA A 53 -0.88 -0.56 -12.71
C ALA A 53 -1.23 -2.02 -12.35
N PHE A 54 -1.15 -2.92 -13.32
CA PHE A 54 -1.37 -4.36 -13.13
C PHE A 54 -0.39 -4.97 -12.12
N SER A 55 0.91 -4.74 -12.29
CA SER A 55 1.93 -5.32 -11.43
C SER A 55 1.91 -4.74 -10.01
N SER A 56 1.61 -3.45 -9.87
CA SER A 56 1.40 -2.77 -8.58
C SER A 56 0.20 -3.36 -7.85
N SER A 57 -0.94 -3.47 -8.54
CA SER A 57 -2.16 -4.08 -8.00
C SER A 57 -1.94 -5.52 -7.54
N PHE A 58 -1.33 -6.35 -8.39
CA PHE A 58 -0.95 -7.71 -8.05
C PHE A 58 -0.07 -7.76 -6.81
N ALA A 59 0.98 -6.93 -6.76
CA ALA A 59 1.93 -6.95 -5.66
C ALA A 59 1.32 -6.50 -4.33
N ILE A 60 0.42 -5.51 -4.33
CA ILE A 60 -0.31 -5.06 -3.14
C ILE A 60 -1.10 -6.24 -2.56
N VAL A 61 -2.02 -6.82 -3.34
CA VAL A 61 -2.90 -7.88 -2.82
C VAL A 61 -2.09 -9.12 -2.44
N PHE A 62 -1.07 -9.47 -3.23
CA PHE A 62 -0.21 -10.62 -2.95
C PHE A 62 0.59 -10.42 -1.67
N ARG A 63 1.07 -9.22 -1.37
CA ARG A 63 1.80 -8.92 -0.12
C ARG A 63 0.88 -9.05 1.09
N GLU A 64 -0.21 -8.30 1.14
CA GLU A 64 -1.08 -8.28 2.32
C GLU A 64 -1.75 -9.65 2.53
N GLY A 65 -2.14 -10.29 1.43
CA GLY A 65 -2.72 -11.63 1.47
C GLY A 65 -1.72 -12.71 1.87
N LEU A 66 -0.43 -12.57 1.56
CA LEU A 66 0.59 -13.54 1.96
C LEU A 66 0.76 -13.57 3.48
N GLU A 67 0.75 -12.42 4.15
CA GLU A 67 0.79 -12.36 5.62
C GLU A 67 -0.41 -13.08 6.25
N SER A 68 -1.61 -12.78 5.73
CA SER A 68 -2.84 -13.45 6.15
C SER A 68 -2.78 -14.97 5.94
N VAL A 69 -2.34 -15.43 4.77
CA VAL A 69 -2.22 -16.86 4.45
C VAL A 69 -1.21 -17.55 5.37
N LEU A 70 -0.09 -16.91 5.71
CA LEU A 70 0.92 -17.48 6.61
C LEU A 70 0.40 -17.60 8.04
N ILE A 71 -0.25 -16.56 8.57
CA ILE A 71 -0.77 -16.55 9.95
C ILE A 71 -1.93 -17.54 10.09
N LEU A 72 -2.91 -17.48 9.19
CA LEU A 72 -4.06 -18.39 9.21
C LEU A 72 -3.63 -19.83 8.92
N GLY A 73 -2.68 -20.03 8.00
CA GLY A 73 -2.09 -21.32 7.72
C GLY A 73 -1.45 -21.94 8.96
N ALA A 74 -0.69 -21.14 9.74
CA ALA A 74 -0.10 -21.59 10.99
C ALA A 74 -1.16 -21.96 12.05
N ILE A 75 -2.20 -21.14 12.21
CA ILE A 75 -3.31 -21.40 13.14
C ILE A 75 -4.04 -22.70 12.76
N LEU A 76 -4.40 -22.86 11.49
CA LEU A 76 -5.11 -24.05 11.00
C LEU A 76 -4.25 -25.31 11.14
N THR A 77 -2.95 -25.23 10.83
CA THR A 77 -2.00 -26.34 10.98
C THR A 77 -1.84 -26.73 12.46
N TYR A 78 -1.80 -25.75 13.36
CA TYR A 78 -1.75 -26.01 14.80
C TYR A 78 -3.03 -26.69 15.31
N LEU A 79 -4.21 -26.25 14.86
CA LEU A 79 -5.49 -26.89 15.21
C LEU A 79 -5.58 -28.33 14.70
N GLU A 80 -5.01 -28.62 13.53
CA GLU A 80 -4.87 -29.98 13.01
C GLU A 80 -3.93 -30.82 13.90
N ALA A 81 -2.75 -30.30 14.20
CA ALA A 81 -1.75 -31.00 15.01
C ALA A 81 -2.23 -31.27 16.45
N SER A 82 -3.03 -30.39 17.02
CA SER A 82 -3.59 -30.52 18.38
C SER A 82 -4.89 -31.33 18.46
N ARG A 83 -5.32 -31.97 17.36
CA ARG A 83 -6.60 -32.71 17.23
C ARG A 83 -7.86 -31.89 17.54
N ASN A 84 -7.75 -30.57 17.57
CA ASN A 84 -8.84 -29.65 17.87
C ASN A 84 -9.55 -29.14 16.61
N ASN A 85 -9.86 -30.07 15.70
CA ASN A 85 -10.48 -29.76 14.40
C ASN A 85 -11.82 -29.01 14.53
N GLN A 86 -12.52 -29.20 15.65
CA GLN A 86 -13.79 -28.55 15.96
C GLN A 86 -13.73 -27.02 15.95
N PHE A 87 -12.56 -26.42 16.20
CA PHE A 87 -12.43 -24.96 16.23
C PHE A 87 -12.15 -24.32 14.87
N LYS A 88 -11.83 -25.11 13.83
CA LYS A 88 -11.53 -24.59 12.49
C LYS A 88 -12.68 -23.79 11.88
N LYS A 89 -13.93 -24.26 12.08
CA LYS A 89 -15.12 -23.56 11.58
C LYS A 89 -15.21 -22.11 12.06
N TYR A 90 -14.73 -21.85 13.28
CA TYR A 90 -14.74 -20.50 13.86
C TYR A 90 -13.65 -19.60 13.31
N VAL A 91 -12.50 -20.18 12.92
CA VAL A 91 -11.49 -19.46 12.13
C VAL A 91 -12.08 -19.03 10.78
N TYR A 92 -12.81 -19.93 10.11
CA TYR A 92 -13.48 -19.58 8.84
C TYR A 92 -14.55 -18.50 9.02
N TYR A 93 -15.33 -18.53 10.10
CA TYR A 93 -16.29 -17.45 10.38
C TYR A 93 -15.62 -16.09 10.57
N GLY A 94 -14.48 -16.03 11.27
CA GLY A 94 -13.73 -14.78 11.40
C GLY A 94 -13.16 -14.28 10.07
N ILE A 95 -12.66 -15.19 9.22
CA ILE A 95 -12.20 -14.86 7.85
C ILE A 95 -13.35 -14.27 7.02
N VAL A 96 -14.50 -14.93 6.97
CA VAL A 96 -15.66 -14.45 6.19
C VAL A 96 -16.15 -13.11 6.74
N ALA A 97 -16.24 -12.96 8.06
CA ALA A 97 -16.63 -11.69 8.68
C ALA A 97 -15.64 -10.56 8.34
N ALA A 98 -14.34 -10.85 8.27
CA ALA A 98 -13.34 -9.88 7.88
C ALA A 98 -13.48 -9.47 6.41
N PHE A 99 -13.68 -10.41 5.48
CA PHE A 99 -13.93 -10.07 4.08
C PHE A 99 -15.18 -9.19 3.91
N VAL A 100 -16.26 -9.51 4.61
CA VAL A 100 -17.48 -8.69 4.62
C VAL A 100 -17.19 -7.29 5.17
N ALA A 101 -16.48 -7.20 6.30
CA ALA A 101 -16.11 -5.92 6.88
C ALA A 101 -15.22 -5.10 5.94
N THR A 102 -14.24 -5.72 5.28
CA THR A 102 -13.38 -5.06 4.28
C THR A 102 -14.19 -4.54 3.09
N ALA A 103 -15.15 -5.32 2.58
CA ALA A 103 -16.05 -4.87 1.51
C ALA A 103 -16.92 -3.68 1.93
N VAL A 104 -17.44 -3.71 3.18
CA VAL A 104 -18.18 -2.58 3.75
C VAL A 104 -17.27 -1.35 3.87
N THR A 105 -16.05 -1.49 4.35
CA THR A 105 -15.07 -0.40 4.43
C THR A 105 -14.76 0.19 3.05
N TRP A 106 -14.62 -0.64 2.01
CA TRP A 106 -14.43 -0.18 0.64
C TRP A 106 -15.61 0.68 0.16
N ILE A 107 -16.85 0.22 0.38
CA ILE A 107 -18.05 0.94 -0.02
C ILE A 107 -18.13 2.29 0.71
N ILE A 108 -17.89 2.30 2.02
CA ILE A 108 -17.90 3.53 2.83
C ILE A 108 -16.83 4.50 2.33
N ALA A 109 -15.60 4.03 2.11
CA ALA A 109 -14.51 4.87 1.61
C ALA A 109 -14.84 5.47 0.23
N SER A 110 -15.37 4.66 -0.69
CA SER A 110 -15.76 5.10 -2.03
C SER A 110 -16.88 6.13 -1.99
N TYR A 111 -17.89 5.90 -1.15
CA TYR A 111 -19.02 6.81 -0.97
C TYR A 111 -18.59 8.17 -0.39
N ILE A 112 -17.67 8.17 0.59
CA ILE A 112 -17.11 9.39 1.16
C ILE A 112 -16.39 10.22 0.09
N ILE A 113 -15.59 9.58 -0.78
CA ILE A 113 -14.86 10.24 -1.87
C ILE A 113 -15.83 10.82 -2.90
N GLU A 114 -16.87 10.07 -3.27
CA GLU A 114 -17.83 10.48 -4.30
C GLU A 114 -18.66 11.71 -3.87
N ILE A 115 -19.16 11.73 -2.64
CA ILE A 115 -19.97 12.85 -2.13
C ILE A 115 -19.14 14.11 -1.89
N SER A 116 -17.84 13.97 -1.66
CA SER A 116 -17.02 15.10 -1.28
C SER A 116 -16.78 16.09 -2.41
N GLY A 117 -17.14 15.79 -3.67
CA GLY A 117 -17.28 16.75 -4.78
C GLY A 117 -16.19 17.83 -4.85
N ALA A 118 -16.42 18.96 -4.18
CA ALA A 118 -15.50 20.10 -4.08
C ALA A 118 -14.20 19.85 -3.27
N ASN A 119 -14.14 18.82 -2.44
CA ASN A 119 -12.98 18.42 -1.63
C ASN A 119 -12.41 17.07 -2.05
N ARG A 120 -12.80 16.56 -3.23
CA ARG A 120 -12.39 15.23 -3.69
C ARG A 120 -10.87 15.12 -3.79
N GLU A 121 -10.24 16.15 -4.33
CA GLU A 121 -8.79 16.27 -4.52
C GLU A 121 -8.07 16.25 -3.16
N LEU A 122 -8.62 16.93 -2.16
CA LEU A 122 -8.06 16.92 -0.80
C LEU A 122 -8.13 15.52 -0.20
N ILE A 123 -9.22 14.79 -0.40
CA ILE A 123 -9.36 13.43 0.09
C ILE A 123 -8.43 12.47 -0.65
N GLU A 124 -8.27 12.62 -1.96
CA GLU A 124 -7.31 11.83 -2.75
C GLU A 124 -5.87 12.09 -2.29
N ALA A 125 -5.50 13.34 -2.02
CA ALA A 125 -4.20 13.70 -1.45
C ALA A 125 -3.98 13.09 -0.05
N ILE A 126 -4.98 13.19 0.84
CA ILE A 126 -4.93 12.61 2.19
C ILE A 126 -4.84 11.08 2.13
N ALA A 127 -5.59 10.44 1.23
CA ALA A 127 -5.56 9.00 1.04
C ALA A 127 -4.16 8.55 0.56
N ALA A 128 -3.57 9.26 -0.40
CA ALA A 128 -2.24 9.00 -0.92
C ALA A 128 -1.14 9.22 0.14
N LEU A 129 -1.22 10.29 0.95
CA LEU A 129 -0.31 10.50 2.08
C LEU A 129 -0.45 9.41 3.14
N SER A 130 -1.67 9.04 3.48
CA SER A 130 -1.95 7.99 4.46
C SER A 130 -1.40 6.65 3.98
N ALA A 131 -1.64 6.31 2.71
CA ALA A 131 -1.08 5.13 2.07
C ALA A 131 0.45 5.14 2.07
N THR A 132 1.08 6.28 1.76
CA THR A 132 2.54 6.47 1.84
C THR A 132 3.06 6.22 3.26
N ALA A 133 2.43 6.82 4.27
CA ALA A 133 2.83 6.68 5.66
C ALA A 133 2.72 5.22 6.16
N VAL A 134 1.62 4.55 5.80
CA VAL A 134 1.42 3.12 6.13
C VAL A 134 2.45 2.26 5.39
N LEU A 135 2.66 2.47 4.09
CA LEU A 135 3.68 1.73 3.32
C LEU A 135 5.08 1.92 3.91
N PHE A 136 5.42 3.16 4.29
CA PHE A 136 6.67 3.46 4.99
C PHE A 136 6.77 2.68 6.30
N TYR A 137 5.76 2.78 7.16
CA TYR A 137 5.73 2.06 8.44
C TYR A 137 5.88 0.54 8.26
N VAL A 138 5.08 -0.08 7.40
CA VAL A 138 5.07 -1.53 7.20
C VAL A 138 6.36 -2.02 6.54
N SER A 139 6.92 -1.24 5.60
CA SER A 139 8.21 -1.56 4.96
C SER A 139 9.32 -1.73 6.00
N PHE A 140 9.33 -0.90 7.05
CA PHE A 140 10.32 -0.99 8.13
C PHE A 140 9.91 -1.94 9.27
N TRP A 141 8.61 -2.16 9.46
CA TRP A 141 8.12 -3.13 10.43
C TRP A 141 8.62 -4.54 10.11
N VAL A 142 8.53 -4.97 8.85
CA VAL A 142 9.02 -6.30 8.42
C VAL A 142 10.55 -6.38 8.49
N LEU A 143 11.25 -5.25 8.27
CA LEU A 143 12.71 -5.18 8.40
C LEU A 143 13.19 -5.34 9.85
N ASN A 144 12.33 -5.02 10.83
CA ASN A 144 12.61 -5.28 12.23
C ASN A 144 12.28 -6.73 12.59
N LYS A 145 13.11 -7.66 12.09
CA LYS A 145 13.10 -9.12 12.35
C LYS A 145 13.24 -9.49 13.83
N ILE A 146 12.25 -9.20 14.65
CA ILE A 146 12.20 -9.67 16.04
C ILE A 146 10.75 -10.00 16.37
N GLU A 147 10.14 -11.01 15.72
CA GLU A 147 9.02 -11.69 16.39
C GLU A 147 8.50 -12.99 15.80
N HIS A 148 8.86 -13.48 14.62
CA HIS A 148 8.25 -14.74 14.15
C HIS A 148 8.32 -15.92 15.14
N LYS A 149 9.40 -16.03 15.95
CA LYS A 149 9.49 -17.00 17.05
C LYS A 149 8.62 -16.62 18.26
N LYS A 150 8.68 -15.37 18.74
CA LYS A 150 7.92 -14.88 19.91
C LYS A 150 6.41 -14.81 19.62
N TRP A 151 6.03 -14.45 18.41
CA TRP A 151 4.66 -14.48 17.89
C TRP A 151 4.16 -15.91 17.75
N MET A 152 4.97 -16.85 17.26
CA MET A 152 4.59 -18.27 17.25
C MET A 152 4.41 -18.82 18.66
N GLU A 153 5.25 -18.39 19.62
CA GLU A 153 5.08 -18.70 21.04
C GLU A 153 3.83 -18.04 21.64
N PHE A 154 3.53 -16.78 21.27
CA PHE A 154 2.32 -16.08 21.67
C PHE A 154 1.05 -16.72 21.10
N VAL A 155 1.05 -17.07 19.81
CA VAL A 155 -0.05 -17.80 19.15
C VAL A 155 -0.21 -19.16 19.80
N LYS A 156 0.88 -19.91 20.04
CA LYS A 156 0.81 -21.17 20.79
C LYS A 156 0.24 -20.98 22.19
N ALA A 157 0.64 -19.93 22.92
CA ALA A 157 0.15 -19.64 24.27
C ALA A 157 -1.34 -19.25 24.27
N LYS A 158 -1.76 -18.35 23.37
CA LYS A 158 -3.15 -17.92 23.19
C LYS A 158 -4.05 -19.06 22.72
N VAL A 159 -3.59 -19.87 21.78
CA VAL A 159 -4.34 -21.03 21.29
C VAL A 159 -4.42 -22.11 22.37
N TRP A 160 -3.34 -22.36 23.10
CA TRP A 160 -3.36 -23.29 24.24
C TRP A 160 -4.34 -22.80 25.31
N GLN A 161 -4.30 -21.53 25.70
CA GLN A 161 -5.22 -20.93 26.67
C GLN A 161 -6.68 -20.97 26.19
N ALA A 162 -6.94 -20.68 24.92
CA ALA A 162 -8.29 -20.74 24.32
C ALA A 162 -8.82 -22.18 24.22
N THR A 163 -7.95 -23.14 23.96
CA THR A 163 -8.29 -24.57 23.96
C THR A 163 -8.65 -25.03 25.37
N THR A 164 -7.92 -24.56 26.40
CA THR A 164 -8.19 -24.88 27.81
C THR A 164 -9.45 -24.21 28.35
N THR A 165 -9.80 -23.00 27.87
CA THR A 165 -11.02 -22.27 28.29
C THR A 165 -12.25 -22.57 27.42
N GLY A 166 -12.11 -23.31 26.32
CA GLY A 166 -13.19 -23.57 25.37
C GLY A 166 -13.71 -22.33 24.63
N SER A 167 -12.97 -21.22 24.65
CA SER A 167 -13.44 -19.94 24.12
C SER A 167 -13.32 -19.89 22.60
N VAL A 168 -14.38 -20.34 21.95
CA VAL A 168 -14.63 -20.25 20.51
C VAL A 168 -14.40 -18.84 19.95
N MET A 169 -14.79 -17.82 20.72
CA MET A 169 -14.71 -16.41 20.33
C MET A 169 -13.27 -15.96 20.03
N VAL A 170 -12.27 -16.54 20.69
CA VAL A 170 -10.85 -16.19 20.47
C VAL A 170 -10.44 -16.52 19.03
N PHE A 171 -10.88 -17.66 18.48
CA PHE A 171 -10.54 -18.06 17.12
C PHE A 171 -11.21 -17.17 16.07
N VAL A 172 -12.47 -16.78 16.31
CA VAL A 172 -13.20 -15.83 15.45
C VAL A 172 -12.50 -14.47 15.46
N MET A 173 -12.27 -13.89 16.65
CA MET A 173 -11.65 -12.57 16.75
C MET A 173 -10.22 -12.54 16.22
N LEU A 174 -9.40 -13.56 16.53
CA LEU A 174 -8.01 -13.60 16.08
C LEU A 174 -7.92 -13.64 14.56
N SER A 175 -8.71 -14.50 13.92
CA SER A 175 -8.76 -14.59 12.46
C SER A 175 -9.37 -13.34 11.83
N PHE A 176 -10.43 -12.78 12.43
CA PHE A 176 -11.04 -11.54 12.00
C PHE A 176 -10.04 -10.38 11.99
N PHE A 177 -9.41 -10.07 13.12
CA PHE A 177 -8.48 -8.93 13.21
C PHE A 177 -7.24 -9.11 12.34
N THR A 178 -6.77 -10.35 12.20
CA THR A 178 -5.64 -10.66 11.31
C THR A 178 -6.01 -10.32 9.86
N VAL A 179 -7.14 -10.83 9.35
CA VAL A 179 -7.53 -10.59 7.95
C VAL A 179 -8.01 -9.16 7.74
N TYR A 180 -8.78 -8.60 8.68
CA TYR A 180 -9.34 -7.25 8.54
C TYR A 180 -8.25 -6.18 8.54
N ARG A 181 -7.16 -6.34 9.30
CA ARG A 181 -6.02 -5.42 9.24
C ARG A 181 -5.42 -5.38 7.83
N GLU A 182 -5.12 -6.54 7.27
CA GLU A 182 -4.57 -6.65 5.91
C GLU A 182 -5.57 -6.15 4.85
N GLY A 183 -6.86 -6.44 5.03
CA GLY A 183 -7.94 -5.96 4.18
C GLY A 183 -8.11 -4.44 4.24
N PHE A 184 -7.98 -3.84 5.42
CA PHE A 184 -8.04 -2.39 5.62
C PHE A 184 -6.87 -1.69 4.91
N GLU A 185 -5.65 -2.20 5.07
CA GLU A 185 -4.48 -1.70 4.35
C GLU A 185 -4.67 -1.83 2.83
N THR A 186 -5.18 -2.99 2.37
CA THR A 186 -5.52 -3.20 0.95
C THR A 186 -6.52 -2.16 0.46
N VAL A 187 -7.59 -1.88 1.21
CA VAL A 187 -8.57 -0.84 0.85
C VAL A 187 -7.89 0.52 0.73
N LEU A 188 -7.06 0.93 1.70
CA LEU A 188 -6.35 2.20 1.65
C LEU A 188 -5.45 2.32 0.41
N PHE A 189 -4.68 1.27 0.09
CA PHE A 189 -3.80 1.27 -1.08
C PHE A 189 -4.56 1.31 -2.40
N TYR A 190 -5.67 0.57 -2.51
CA TYR A 190 -6.51 0.59 -3.70
C TYR A 190 -7.28 1.91 -3.85
N GLN A 191 -7.68 2.56 -2.76
CA GLN A 191 -8.27 3.90 -2.80
C GLN A 191 -7.25 4.92 -3.31
N ALA A 192 -6.03 4.92 -2.79
CA ALA A 192 -4.96 5.78 -3.31
C ALA A 192 -4.66 5.48 -4.80
N MET A 193 -4.59 4.19 -5.17
CA MET A 193 -4.31 3.80 -6.56
C MET A 193 -5.46 4.15 -7.51
N SER A 194 -6.72 4.16 -7.04
CA SER A 194 -7.89 4.44 -7.90
C SER A 194 -7.88 5.87 -8.48
N GLY A 195 -7.38 6.87 -7.73
CA GLY A 195 -7.26 8.25 -8.22
C GLY A 195 -6.21 8.39 -9.34
N PHE A 196 -5.10 7.65 -9.22
CA PHE A 196 -3.97 7.76 -10.14
C PHE A 196 -4.05 6.79 -11.34
N ALA A 197 -4.78 5.68 -11.21
CA ALA A 197 -4.96 4.67 -12.26
C ALA A 197 -6.23 4.87 -13.10
N LYS A 198 -6.77 6.11 -13.16
CA LYS A 198 -7.94 6.46 -13.98
C LYS A 198 -7.71 5.99 -15.43
N TYR A 199 -8.71 5.37 -16.05
CA TYR A 199 -8.65 4.72 -17.38
C TYR A 199 -7.81 3.42 -17.48
N MET A 200 -7.15 2.99 -16.41
CA MET A 200 -6.42 1.72 -16.32
C MET A 200 -7.05 0.75 -15.30
N GLU A 201 -8.29 1.01 -14.88
CA GLU A 201 -9.01 0.25 -13.85
C GLU A 201 -9.10 -1.25 -14.17
N ILE A 202 -9.27 -1.60 -15.45
CA ILE A 202 -9.32 -3.00 -15.86
C ILE A 202 -8.01 -3.74 -15.54
N TYR A 203 -6.86 -3.09 -15.71
CA TYR A 203 -5.55 -3.67 -15.41
C TYR A 203 -5.34 -3.84 -13.91
N VAL A 204 -5.84 -2.88 -13.12
CA VAL A 204 -5.90 -3.00 -11.67
C VAL A 204 -6.76 -4.20 -11.25
N VAL A 205 -7.99 -4.33 -11.78
CA VAL A 205 -8.86 -5.47 -11.44
C VAL A 205 -8.22 -6.81 -11.85
N LEU A 206 -7.59 -6.87 -13.02
CA LEU A 206 -6.86 -8.07 -13.47
C LEU A 206 -5.69 -8.42 -12.55
N GLY A 207 -4.92 -7.42 -12.11
CA GLY A 207 -3.82 -7.58 -11.15
C GLY A 207 -4.33 -8.13 -9.81
N PHE A 208 -5.41 -7.55 -9.30
CA PHE A 208 -6.06 -8.01 -8.08
C PHE A 208 -6.53 -9.47 -8.18
N ILE A 209 -7.27 -9.82 -9.24
CA ILE A 209 -7.78 -11.17 -9.46
C ILE A 209 -6.63 -12.18 -9.57
N LEU A 210 -5.59 -11.88 -10.35
CA LEU A 210 -4.45 -12.78 -10.49
C LEU A 210 -3.68 -12.94 -9.18
N GLY A 211 -3.56 -11.87 -8.40
CA GLY A 211 -2.95 -11.90 -7.07
C GLY A 211 -3.74 -12.79 -6.10
N MET A 212 -5.07 -12.65 -6.08
CA MET A 212 -5.95 -13.50 -5.28
C MET A 212 -5.87 -14.98 -5.69
N ILE A 213 -5.89 -15.29 -7.00
CA ILE A 213 -5.70 -16.66 -7.51
C ILE A 213 -4.34 -17.22 -7.08
N SER A 214 -3.28 -16.40 -7.17
CA SER A 214 -1.93 -16.79 -6.78
C SER A 214 -1.83 -17.10 -5.28
N LEU A 215 -2.53 -16.34 -4.42
CA LEU A 215 -2.61 -16.60 -2.98
C LEU A 215 -3.35 -17.90 -2.66
N LEU A 216 -4.46 -18.16 -3.33
CA LEU A 216 -5.19 -19.43 -3.19
C LEU A 216 -4.34 -20.62 -3.63
N GLY A 217 -3.62 -20.48 -4.75
CA GLY A 217 -2.66 -21.47 -5.22
C GLY A 217 -1.51 -21.69 -4.22
N LEU A 218 -0.97 -20.60 -3.66
CA LEU A 218 0.08 -20.64 -2.65
C LEU A 218 -0.38 -21.39 -1.38
N TYR A 219 -1.57 -21.07 -0.88
CA TYR A 219 -2.19 -21.76 0.25
C TYR A 219 -2.35 -23.26 -0.02
N TYR A 220 -2.85 -23.63 -1.21
CA TYR A 220 -2.99 -25.03 -1.61
C TYR A 220 -1.65 -25.77 -1.65
N VAL A 221 -0.63 -25.17 -2.26
CA VAL A 221 0.73 -25.74 -2.34
C VAL A 221 1.34 -25.89 -0.95
N MET A 222 1.22 -24.88 -0.09
CA MET A 222 1.71 -24.95 1.30
C MET A 222 1.05 -26.11 2.05
N ARG A 223 -0.26 -26.27 1.92
CA ARG A 223 -1.03 -27.31 2.59
C ARG A 223 -0.67 -28.72 2.10
N LYS A 224 -0.48 -28.90 0.79
CA LYS A 224 -0.28 -30.23 0.18
C LYS A 224 1.18 -30.67 0.13
N LEU A 225 2.10 -29.75 -0.18
CA LEU A 225 3.51 -30.08 -0.39
C LEU A 225 4.38 -29.87 0.85
N GLY A 226 3.89 -29.21 1.91
CA GLY A 226 4.66 -28.92 3.12
C GLY A 226 5.98 -28.17 2.88
N ARG A 227 6.15 -27.61 1.68
CA ARG A 227 7.40 -26.96 1.26
C ARG A 227 7.54 -25.64 2.01
N LYS A 228 8.70 -25.46 2.64
CA LYS A 228 9.08 -24.22 3.31
C LYS A 228 9.28 -23.14 2.24
N LEU A 229 8.42 -22.14 2.23
CA LEU A 229 8.59 -20.98 1.35
C LEU A 229 9.89 -20.25 1.72
N PRO A 230 10.66 -19.74 0.74
CA PRO A 230 11.79 -18.87 1.00
C PRO A 230 11.29 -17.49 1.43
N LEU A 231 10.72 -17.42 2.63
CA LEU A 231 10.08 -16.21 3.19
C LEU A 231 11.01 -15.00 3.12
N ARG A 232 12.31 -15.19 3.29
CA ARG A 232 13.30 -14.12 3.20
C ARG A 232 13.36 -13.46 1.81
N ALA A 233 13.26 -14.25 0.74
CA ALA A 233 13.30 -13.74 -0.63
C ALA A 233 11.98 -13.06 -0.99
N LEU A 234 10.85 -13.67 -0.59
CA LEU A 234 9.53 -13.09 -0.81
C LEU A 234 9.39 -11.76 -0.07
N PHE A 235 9.73 -11.69 1.22
CA PHE A 235 9.67 -10.44 1.99
C PHE A 235 10.62 -9.36 1.46
N GLY A 236 11.81 -9.74 0.97
CA GLY A 236 12.74 -8.79 0.37
C GLY A 236 12.17 -8.18 -0.93
N LEU A 237 11.54 -9.00 -1.77
CA LEU A 237 10.89 -8.54 -3.00
C LEU A 237 9.67 -7.64 -2.68
N THR A 238 8.82 -8.05 -1.76
CA THR A 238 7.62 -7.28 -1.40
C THR A 238 7.97 -5.95 -0.70
N MET A 239 9.07 -5.89 0.05
CA MET A 239 9.60 -4.61 0.57
C MET A 239 10.04 -3.67 -0.55
N GLY A 240 10.74 -4.17 -1.57
CA GLY A 240 11.16 -3.36 -2.71
C GLY A 240 9.96 -2.76 -3.43
N VAL A 241 8.92 -3.56 -3.66
CA VAL A 241 7.68 -3.08 -4.26
C VAL A 241 6.95 -2.09 -3.35
N GLY A 242 6.88 -2.35 -2.03
CA GLY A 242 6.29 -1.43 -1.06
C GLY A 242 7.01 -0.07 -1.02
N ALA A 243 8.34 -0.07 -1.08
CA ALA A 243 9.14 1.14 -1.15
C ALA A 243 8.88 1.93 -2.45
N TYR A 244 8.80 1.24 -3.59
CA TYR A 244 8.42 1.83 -4.86
C TYR A 244 7.04 2.51 -4.78
N LEU A 245 6.02 1.79 -4.31
CA LEU A 245 4.66 2.32 -4.21
C LEU A 245 4.58 3.51 -3.25
N SER A 246 5.33 3.47 -2.15
CA SER A 246 5.40 4.58 -1.18
C SER A 246 5.96 5.84 -1.83
N ILE A 247 7.04 5.71 -2.62
CA ILE A 247 7.65 6.83 -3.35
C ILE A 247 6.69 7.36 -4.44
N ALA A 248 6.02 6.47 -5.17
CA ALA A 248 5.05 6.87 -6.19
C ALA A 248 3.85 7.61 -5.58
N PHE A 249 3.26 7.07 -4.50
CA PHE A 249 2.15 7.69 -3.80
C PHE A 249 2.53 9.03 -3.16
N LEU A 250 3.75 9.17 -2.64
CA LEU A 250 4.24 10.45 -2.13
C LEU A 250 4.32 11.50 -3.24
N GLY A 251 4.86 11.14 -4.40
CA GLY A 251 4.96 12.05 -5.54
C GLY A 251 3.59 12.54 -6.01
N ASN A 252 2.62 11.61 -6.10
CA ASN A 252 1.24 11.97 -6.42
C ASN A 252 0.56 12.82 -5.34
N ALA A 253 0.75 12.49 -4.07
CA ALA A 253 0.20 13.27 -2.98
C ALA A 253 0.71 14.72 -2.99
N VAL A 254 2.02 14.91 -3.21
CA VAL A 254 2.61 16.26 -3.33
C VAL A 254 2.03 17.00 -4.55
N ARG A 255 1.85 16.31 -5.68
CA ARG A 255 1.23 16.89 -6.88
C ARG A 255 -0.23 17.32 -6.62
N GLU A 256 -1.04 16.51 -5.95
CA GLU A 256 -2.42 16.89 -5.60
C GLU A 256 -2.44 18.12 -4.68
N LEU A 257 -1.52 18.19 -3.70
CA LEU A 257 -1.38 19.37 -2.85
C LEU A 257 -0.92 20.62 -3.62
N GLN A 258 -0.16 20.47 -4.71
CA GLN A 258 0.18 21.57 -5.61
C GLN A 258 -1.00 22.02 -6.48
N ILE A 259 -1.87 21.09 -6.89
CA ILE A 259 -3.11 21.42 -7.62
C ILE A 259 -4.04 22.25 -6.73
N LEU A 260 -4.11 21.90 -5.44
CA LEU A 260 -4.84 22.63 -4.40
C LEU A 260 -4.15 23.90 -3.89
N ASP A 261 -2.97 24.25 -4.43
CA ASP A 261 -2.18 25.43 -4.03
C ASP A 261 -1.81 25.47 -2.53
N ILE A 262 -1.83 24.29 -1.89
CA ILE A 262 -1.36 24.09 -0.51
C ILE A 262 0.17 24.05 -0.48
N LEU A 263 0.78 23.51 -1.54
CA LEU A 263 2.22 23.47 -1.73
C LEU A 263 2.65 24.33 -2.93
N PRO A 264 3.80 25.00 -2.86
CA PRO A 264 4.32 25.79 -3.97
C PRO A 264 4.61 24.91 -5.18
N TYR A 265 4.49 25.52 -6.36
CA TYR A 265 4.84 24.89 -7.64
C TYR A 265 6.11 25.54 -8.20
N THR A 266 7.20 24.77 -8.21
CA THR A 266 8.44 25.17 -8.88
C THR A 266 8.72 24.25 -10.06
N GLY A 267 8.42 24.72 -11.28
CA GLY A 267 8.58 23.94 -12.50
C GLY A 267 10.05 23.68 -12.85
N LEU A 268 10.38 22.43 -13.18
CA LEU A 268 11.69 21.97 -13.65
C LEU A 268 11.67 21.58 -15.13
N ILE A 269 10.78 22.20 -15.90
CA ILE A 269 10.62 21.94 -17.34
C ILE A 269 11.95 22.28 -18.05
N GLY A 270 12.52 21.30 -18.76
CA GLY A 270 13.80 21.41 -19.46
C GLY A 270 15.00 20.79 -18.73
N ILE A 271 14.88 20.50 -17.43
CA ILE A 271 15.90 19.76 -16.65
C ILE A 271 15.48 18.29 -16.52
N ILE A 272 14.20 18.06 -16.24
CA ILE A 272 13.61 16.71 -16.13
C ILE A 272 12.67 16.50 -17.32
N PRO A 273 12.80 15.37 -18.07
CA PRO A 273 11.89 15.07 -19.16
C PRO A 273 10.47 14.91 -18.62
N ARG A 274 9.51 15.56 -19.30
CA ARG A 274 8.09 15.39 -18.98
C ARG A 274 7.66 14.00 -19.43
N LEU A 275 7.30 13.17 -18.45
CA LEU A 275 6.72 11.85 -18.71
C LEU A 275 5.28 12.00 -19.21
N ASP A 276 4.80 10.98 -19.93
CA ASP A 276 3.38 10.81 -20.18
C ASP A 276 2.61 10.86 -18.85
N ILE A 277 1.42 11.46 -18.85
CA ILE A 277 0.64 11.71 -17.64
C ILE A 277 0.29 10.41 -16.90
N ASN A 278 0.00 9.30 -17.61
CA ASN A 278 -0.31 8.03 -16.98
C ASN A 278 0.95 7.42 -16.36
N LEU A 279 2.09 7.54 -17.03
CA LEU A 279 3.37 7.08 -16.49
C LEU A 279 3.84 7.92 -15.29
N ALA A 280 3.66 9.23 -15.35
CA ALA A 280 3.93 10.15 -14.25
C ALA A 280 3.11 9.78 -13.02
N MET A 281 1.83 9.45 -13.19
CA MET A 281 0.94 9.01 -12.10
C MET A 281 1.28 7.65 -11.52
N MET A 282 1.71 6.71 -12.36
CA MET A 282 2.14 5.40 -11.87
C MET A 282 3.48 5.45 -11.11
N THR A 283 4.33 6.44 -11.42
CA THR A 283 5.67 6.59 -10.82
C THR A 283 5.75 7.71 -9.77
N GLY A 284 4.75 8.59 -9.71
CA GLY A 284 4.75 9.82 -8.92
C GLY A 284 5.72 10.89 -9.42
N ILE A 285 6.36 10.70 -10.58
CA ILE A 285 7.41 11.59 -11.08
C ILE A 285 6.79 12.71 -11.89
N TYR A 286 6.78 13.90 -11.31
CA TYR A 286 6.38 15.14 -11.99
C TYR A 286 7.58 16.08 -12.13
N PRO A 287 7.61 16.93 -13.18
CA PRO A 287 8.70 17.88 -13.38
C PRO A 287 8.57 19.10 -12.45
N THR A 288 8.44 18.87 -11.14
CA THR A 288 8.41 19.90 -10.10
C THR A 288 9.46 19.61 -9.03
N LEU A 289 10.04 20.66 -8.47
CA LEU A 289 11.11 20.53 -7.48
C LEU A 289 10.61 19.79 -6.23
N GLU A 290 9.42 20.13 -5.77
CA GLU A 290 8.84 19.64 -4.52
C GLU A 290 8.57 18.13 -4.59
N THR A 291 8.02 17.62 -5.70
CA THR A 291 7.76 16.17 -5.86
C THR A 291 9.06 15.40 -5.91
N ILE A 292 10.05 15.88 -6.67
CA ILE A 292 11.33 15.21 -6.85
C ILE A 292 12.12 15.18 -5.54
N VAL A 293 12.18 16.31 -4.83
CA VAL A 293 12.86 16.38 -3.53
C VAL A 293 12.18 15.45 -2.52
N ALA A 294 10.85 15.44 -2.44
CA ALA A 294 10.12 14.53 -1.54
C ALA A 294 10.42 13.06 -1.84
N GLN A 295 10.38 12.67 -3.12
CA GLN A 295 10.69 11.31 -3.56
C GLN A 295 12.15 10.93 -3.31
N VAL A 296 13.10 11.83 -3.56
CA VAL A 296 14.54 11.60 -3.34
C VAL A 296 14.85 11.47 -1.84
N ILE A 297 14.24 12.29 -0.99
CA ILE A 297 14.38 12.17 0.47
C ILE A 297 13.88 10.80 0.93
N LEU A 298 12.67 10.42 0.52
CA LEU A 298 12.09 9.13 0.91
C LEU A 298 12.92 7.95 0.39
N LEU A 299 13.39 8.01 -0.85
CA LEU A 299 14.32 7.04 -1.41
C LEU A 299 15.62 6.96 -0.59
N GLY A 300 16.18 8.11 -0.21
CA GLY A 300 17.36 8.18 0.66
C GLY A 300 17.14 7.48 2.00
N VAL A 301 15.98 7.70 2.62
CA VAL A 301 15.60 7.01 3.87
C VAL A 301 15.53 5.49 3.66
N TYR A 302 14.90 5.03 2.57
CA TYR A 302 14.86 3.60 2.21
C TYR A 302 16.24 3.00 1.99
N LEU A 303 17.13 3.70 1.27
CA LEU A 303 18.50 3.24 1.02
C LEU A 303 19.32 3.17 2.31
N ILE A 304 19.25 4.18 3.16
CA ILE A 304 19.97 4.22 4.45
C ILE A 304 19.49 3.09 5.35
N ALA A 305 18.18 2.95 5.51
CA ALA A 305 17.60 1.96 6.41
C ALA A 305 17.81 0.53 5.88
N SER A 306 17.66 0.29 4.57
CA SER A 306 18.01 -0.99 3.94
C SER A 306 19.49 -1.34 4.14
N SER A 307 20.40 -0.37 3.93
CA SER A 307 21.84 -0.56 4.13
C SER A 307 22.19 -0.87 5.59
N TYR A 308 21.56 -0.18 6.54
CA TYR A 308 21.73 -0.45 7.98
C TYR A 308 21.33 -1.88 8.34
N ILE A 309 20.23 -2.37 7.78
CA ILE A 309 19.67 -3.68 8.11
C ILE A 309 20.42 -4.82 7.41
N LEU A 310 20.81 -4.64 6.15
CA LEU A 310 21.49 -5.68 5.36
C LEU A 310 22.99 -5.78 5.67
N ILE A 311 23.66 -4.67 5.99
CA ILE A 311 25.11 -4.62 6.16
C ILE A 311 25.50 -4.52 7.64
N ILE A 312 24.95 -3.53 8.36
CA ILE A 312 25.45 -3.16 9.70
C ILE A 312 24.95 -4.12 10.79
N ARG A 313 23.66 -4.48 10.76
CA ARG A 313 23.05 -5.38 11.77
C ARG A 313 23.70 -6.78 11.82
N PRO A 314 23.90 -7.52 10.70
CA PRO A 314 24.55 -8.83 10.75
C PRO A 314 26.04 -8.75 11.11
N GLN A 315 26.73 -7.66 10.78
CA GLN A 315 28.12 -7.45 11.21
C GLN A 315 28.22 -7.24 12.73
N LYS A 316 27.34 -6.41 13.31
CA LYS A 316 27.27 -6.22 14.77
C LYS A 316 26.90 -7.51 15.51
N GLU A 317 25.94 -8.29 15.00
CA GLU A 317 25.58 -9.58 15.62
C GLU A 317 26.75 -10.58 15.56
N ARG A 318 27.50 -10.63 14.44
CA ARG A 318 28.72 -11.46 14.34
C ARG A 318 29.81 -11.02 15.31
N GLN A 319 30.06 -9.71 15.44
CA GLN A 319 31.03 -9.16 16.41
C GLN A 319 30.64 -9.43 17.87
N LEU A 320 29.37 -9.26 18.22
CA LEU A 320 28.88 -9.55 19.57
C LEU A 320 29.00 -11.05 19.91
N THR A 321 28.77 -11.92 18.91
CA THR A 321 28.91 -13.38 19.09
C THR A 321 30.37 -13.80 19.23
N SER A 322 31.31 -13.18 18.48
CA SER A 322 32.74 -13.44 18.64
C SER A 322 33.28 -12.92 19.98
N MET A 323 32.83 -11.75 20.44
CA MET A 323 33.18 -11.22 21.77
C MET A 323 32.67 -12.12 22.92
N ARG A 324 31.45 -12.65 22.82
CA ARG A 324 30.91 -13.62 23.80
C ARG A 324 31.68 -14.94 23.81
N LYS A 325 32.11 -15.45 22.65
CA LYS A 325 32.95 -16.65 22.56
C LYS A 325 34.34 -16.43 23.18
N SER A 326 34.98 -15.29 22.89
CA SER A 326 36.29 -14.94 23.44
C SER A 326 36.27 -14.78 24.96
N ARG A 327 35.18 -14.25 25.53
CA ARG A 327 35.04 -14.12 26.99
C ARG A 327 34.87 -15.48 27.67
N LYS A 328 34.11 -16.39 27.05
CA LYS A 328 33.86 -17.73 27.59
C LYS A 328 35.13 -18.61 27.60
N SER A 329 36.06 -18.40 26.67
CA SER A 329 37.35 -19.10 26.64
C SER A 329 38.42 -18.52 27.57
N SER A 330 38.18 -17.35 28.18
CA SER A 330 39.09 -16.73 29.14
C SER A 330 38.73 -17.04 30.60
N ASP A 331 37.52 -17.57 30.83
CA ASP A 331 36.99 -17.96 32.15
C ASP A 331 37.10 -19.50 32.39
N GLU A 332 37.62 -20.28 31.43
CA GLU A 332 37.96 -21.72 31.54
C GLU A 332 39.48 -21.92 31.73
#